data_AF-A0A2H9R2R6-F1
#
_entry.id   AF-A0A2H9R2R6-F1
#
_cell.length_a   1.000
_cell.length_b   1.000
_cell.length_c   1.000
_cell.angle_alpha   90.00
_cell.angle_beta   90.00
_cell.angle_gamma   90.00
#
_symmetry.space_group_name_H-M   'P 1'
#
loop_
_entity.id
_entity.type
_entity.pdbx_description
1 polymer ?
#
loop_
_entity_poly.entity_id
_entity_poly.type
_entity_poly.pdbx_seq_one_letter_code
_entity_poly.pdbx_strand_id
1 'polypeptide(L)'
;KPFVENGKLNCKIIIGDTYSHGKYDAPSTEGPYIIDIILFLGKFLKKIEFPSYKLDTTVNETDLKGNLIIFGNHKTNIIVDRINEKLPIYFDPKTENMISKKTKETYKDPRIGGIVKCLNPFNENKELLLFCGIGMSGVQSAAIAFTKHMDEILEGFKANKCSARVVKGFDADGDNVIDSVKFLE
;
A
#
# COMPACT_ATOMS: atom_id res chain seq x y z
N LYS A 1 12.33 0.36 11.47
CA LYS A 1 13.07 1.55 10.96
C LYS A 1 13.06 1.43 9.44
N PRO A 2 12.54 2.40 8.67
CA PRO A 2 12.59 3.85 8.90
C PRO A 2 11.25 4.55 9.22
N PHE A 3 10.09 3.90 9.05
CA PHE A 3 8.78 4.56 9.17
C PHE A 3 8.38 4.96 10.60
N VAL A 4 8.97 4.33 11.61
CA VAL A 4 8.86 4.71 13.02
C VAL A 4 10.26 4.83 13.60
N GLU A 5 10.52 5.95 14.26
CA GLU A 5 11.79 6.29 14.88
C GLU A 5 11.57 6.85 16.28
N ASN A 6 12.22 6.25 17.29
CA ASN A 6 12.12 6.66 18.70
C ASN A 6 10.67 6.79 19.22
N GLY A 7 9.77 5.93 18.73
CA GLY A 7 8.35 5.97 19.09
C GLY A 7 7.55 7.09 18.45
N LYS A 8 8.07 7.72 17.39
CA LYS A 8 7.36 8.73 16.59
C LYS A 8 7.26 8.25 15.15
N LEU A 9 6.19 8.66 14.49
CA LEU A 9 6.03 8.44 13.06
C LEU A 9 7.12 9.24 12.32
N ASN A 10 7.87 8.56 11.48
CA ASN A 10 8.95 9.13 10.66
C ASN A 10 8.64 8.92 9.17
N CYS A 11 7.40 9.19 8.79
CA CYS A 11 6.91 9.13 7.43
C CYS A 11 5.66 10.00 7.27
N LYS A 12 5.30 10.28 6.02
CA LYS A 12 3.97 10.78 5.68
C LYS A 12 3.08 9.62 5.26
N ILE A 13 1.91 9.52 5.89
CA ILE A 13 0.86 8.61 5.48
C ILE A 13 0.01 9.35 4.44
N ILE A 14 -0.09 8.77 3.24
CA ILE A 14 -0.85 9.32 2.11
C ILE A 14 -1.97 8.35 1.79
N ILE A 15 -3.21 8.85 1.84
CA ILE A 15 -4.42 8.11 1.46
C ILE A 15 -5.08 8.83 0.29
N GLY A 16 -5.89 8.11 -0.49
CA GLY A 16 -6.65 8.72 -1.58
C GLY A 16 -7.76 9.63 -1.06
N ASP A 17 -8.10 10.66 -1.83
CA ASP A 17 -9.25 11.52 -1.58
C ASP A 17 -10.58 10.80 -1.89
N THR A 18 -11.59 11.02 -1.05
CA THR A 18 -12.93 10.43 -1.21
C THR A 18 -13.76 11.12 -2.28
N TYR A 19 -13.36 12.32 -2.71
CA TYR A 19 -13.97 12.99 -3.86
C TYR A 19 -13.28 12.54 -5.15
N SER A 20 -14.03 12.38 -6.24
CA SER A 20 -13.44 12.04 -7.54
C SER A 20 -12.45 13.11 -8.02
N HIS A 21 -11.29 12.67 -8.47
CA HIS A 21 -10.22 13.55 -8.94
C HIS A 21 -9.20 12.76 -9.80
N GLY A 22 -8.13 13.44 -10.22
CA GLY A 22 -7.10 12.85 -11.06
C GLY A 22 -7.61 12.53 -12.46
N LYS A 23 -6.80 11.81 -13.25
CA LYS A 23 -7.11 11.52 -14.66
C LYS A 23 -8.19 10.44 -14.85
N TYR A 24 -8.51 9.70 -13.79
CA TYR A 24 -9.46 8.58 -13.82
C TYR A 24 -10.82 8.93 -13.19
N ASP A 25 -10.96 10.11 -12.59
CA ASP A 25 -12.18 10.57 -11.92
C ASP A 25 -12.74 9.55 -10.91
N ALA A 26 -11.85 8.88 -10.18
CA ALA A 26 -12.19 7.78 -9.29
C ALA A 26 -12.00 8.17 -7.82
N PRO A 27 -13.02 8.01 -6.96
CA PRO A 27 -12.90 8.29 -5.53
C PRO A 27 -12.22 7.13 -4.80
N SER A 28 -11.45 7.45 -3.76
CA SER A 28 -10.93 6.45 -2.82
C SER A 28 -12.03 5.99 -1.87
N THR A 29 -12.05 4.67 -1.64
CA THR A 29 -13.02 4.00 -0.78
C THR A 29 -12.35 3.01 0.18
N GLU A 30 -11.02 2.91 0.14
CA GLU A 30 -10.25 1.90 0.89
C GLU A 30 -10.06 2.24 2.37
N GLY A 31 -10.53 3.41 2.82
CA GLY A 31 -10.41 3.92 4.20
C GLY A 31 -10.65 2.88 5.31
N PRO A 32 -11.76 2.11 5.30
CA PRO A 32 -12.04 1.10 6.33
C PRO A 32 -10.94 0.04 6.47
N TYR A 33 -10.30 -0.36 5.37
CA TYR A 33 -9.30 -1.44 5.36
C TYR A 33 -7.90 -0.97 5.75
N ILE A 34 -7.68 0.34 5.77
CA ILE A 34 -6.43 0.94 6.22
C ILE A 34 -6.35 0.94 7.76
N ILE A 35 -7.49 0.94 8.46
CA ILE A 35 -7.59 1.06 9.92
C ILE A 35 -6.74 0.02 10.65
N ASP A 36 -6.80 -1.25 10.22
CA ASP A 36 -6.05 -2.33 10.87
C ASP A 36 -4.52 -2.13 10.76
N ILE A 37 -4.06 -1.61 9.62
CA ILE A 37 -2.65 -1.27 9.41
C ILE A 37 -2.26 -0.11 10.33
N ILE A 38 -3.10 0.91 10.45
CA ILE A 38 -2.84 2.06 11.32
C ILE A 38 -2.82 1.66 12.80
N LEU A 39 -3.77 0.83 13.25
CA LEU A 39 -3.79 0.29 14.62
C LEU A 39 -2.54 -0.54 14.90
N PHE A 40 -2.12 -1.35 13.94
CA PHE A 40 -0.88 -2.11 14.03
C PHE A 40 0.34 -1.19 14.18
N LEU A 41 0.47 -0.15 13.35
CA LEU A 41 1.54 0.84 13.45
C LEU A 41 1.52 1.58 14.79
N GLY A 42 0.34 1.83 15.34
CA GLY A 42 0.13 2.47 16.65
C GLY A 42 0.84 1.75 17.80
N LYS A 43 1.02 0.42 17.71
CA LYS A 43 1.76 -0.37 18.71
C LYS A 43 3.21 0.09 18.89
N PHE A 44 3.78 0.76 17.90
CA PHE A 44 5.17 1.24 17.93
C PHE A 44 5.29 2.72 18.30
N LEU A 45 4.17 3.43 18.49
CA LEU A 45 4.15 4.87 18.76
C LEU A 45 4.04 5.16 20.27
N LYS A 46 4.81 6.14 20.73
CA LYS A 46 4.71 6.75 22.05
C LYS A 46 3.91 8.06 22.03
N LYS A 47 3.85 8.70 20.86
CA LYS A 47 3.12 9.95 20.63
C LYS A 47 2.56 9.96 19.20
N ILE A 48 1.34 10.49 19.07
CA ILE A 48 0.68 10.73 17.79
C ILE A 48 0.62 12.24 17.56
N GLU A 49 0.89 12.68 16.33
CA GLU A 49 0.73 14.07 15.90
C GLU A 49 -0.45 14.15 14.93
N PHE A 50 -1.27 15.19 15.06
CA PHE A 50 -2.48 15.37 14.28
C PHE A 50 -2.34 16.56 13.30
N PRO A 51 -2.76 16.42 12.03
CA PRO A 51 -3.18 15.16 11.38
C PRO A 51 -1.97 14.25 11.07
N SER A 52 -2.16 12.94 11.24
CA SER A 52 -1.12 11.93 10.97
C SER A 52 -1.04 11.49 9.50
N TYR A 53 -1.96 12.00 8.67
CA TYR A 53 -2.09 11.66 7.25
C TYR A 53 -2.26 12.92 6.39
N LYS A 54 -2.12 12.75 5.08
CA LYS A 54 -2.55 13.71 4.05
C LYS A 54 -3.35 12.98 2.98
N LEU A 55 -4.31 13.69 2.39
CA LEU A 55 -4.94 13.26 1.15
C LEU A 55 -3.94 13.47 0.01
N ASP A 56 -3.90 12.54 -0.92
CA ASP A 56 -3.06 12.60 -2.11
C ASP A 56 -3.23 13.91 -2.92
N THR A 57 -4.43 14.47 -2.97
CA THR A 57 -4.75 15.79 -3.55
C THR A 57 -4.10 16.99 -2.83
N THR A 58 -3.69 16.82 -1.58
CA THR A 58 -3.12 17.87 -0.72
C THR A 58 -1.61 17.73 -0.47
N VAL A 59 -1.02 16.66 -0.99
CA VAL A 59 0.42 16.38 -0.89
C VAL A 59 1.18 17.31 -1.83
N ASN A 60 2.27 17.92 -1.32
CA ASN A 60 3.17 18.72 -2.14
C ASN A 60 4.54 18.04 -2.36
N GLU A 61 5.37 18.61 -3.23
CA GLU A 61 6.68 18.05 -3.58
C GLU A 61 7.66 17.94 -2.40
N THR A 62 7.49 18.77 -1.36
CA THR A 62 8.32 18.68 -0.14
C THR A 62 7.90 17.47 0.69
N ASP A 63 6.59 17.22 0.82
CA ASP A 63 6.07 16.04 1.52
C ASP A 63 6.59 14.74 0.86
N LEU A 64 6.62 14.70 -0.48
CA LEU A 64 7.07 13.54 -1.25
C LEU A 64 8.54 13.18 -1.06
N LYS A 65 9.38 14.11 -0.59
CA LYS A 65 10.82 13.86 -0.37
C LYS A 65 11.13 13.13 0.95
N GLY A 66 10.13 12.82 1.77
CA GLY A 66 10.27 12.08 3.04
C GLY A 66 10.18 10.55 2.90
N ASN A 67 10.12 9.82 4.02
CA ASN A 67 9.65 8.43 3.98
C ASN A 67 8.13 8.44 3.79
N LEU A 68 7.60 7.50 3.02
CA LEU A 68 6.19 7.49 2.64
C LEU A 68 5.55 6.15 2.99
N ILE A 69 4.34 6.21 3.56
CA ILE A 69 3.40 5.09 3.55
C ILE A 69 2.23 5.51 2.68
N ILE A 70 1.95 4.78 1.61
CA ILE A 70 0.90 5.14 0.66
C ILE A 70 -0.13 4.00 0.59
N PHE A 71 -1.41 4.37 0.47
CA PHE A 71 -2.52 3.43 0.34
C PHE A 71 -3.31 3.68 -0.95
N GLY A 72 -3.80 2.61 -1.57
CA GLY A 72 -4.69 2.67 -2.73
C GLY A 72 -4.03 2.15 -4.01
N ASN A 73 -4.67 2.40 -5.15
CA ASN A 73 -4.18 2.00 -6.47
C ASN A 73 -4.00 3.20 -7.40
N HIS A 74 -3.57 2.95 -8.64
CA HIS A 74 -3.29 4.02 -9.62
C HIS A 74 -4.51 4.85 -10.02
N LYS A 75 -5.74 4.39 -9.75
CA LYS A 75 -6.96 5.17 -10.02
C LYS A 75 -7.38 6.03 -8.85
N THR A 76 -7.28 5.48 -7.63
CA THR A 76 -7.79 6.10 -6.40
C THR A 76 -6.75 6.93 -5.65
N ASN A 77 -5.49 6.86 -6.07
CA ASN A 77 -4.40 7.63 -5.48
C ASN A 77 -3.44 8.19 -6.56
N ILE A 78 -3.42 9.52 -6.73
CA ILE A 78 -2.62 10.19 -7.77
C ILE A 78 -1.11 9.99 -7.58
N ILE A 79 -0.65 9.77 -6.33
CA ILE A 79 0.77 9.53 -6.06
C ILE A 79 1.15 8.11 -6.51
N VAL A 80 0.25 7.14 -6.33
CA VAL A 80 0.44 5.77 -6.86
C VAL A 80 0.51 5.79 -8.38
N ASP A 81 -0.36 6.56 -9.05
CA ASP A 81 -0.31 6.73 -10.51
C ASP A 81 1.03 7.29 -10.99
N ARG A 82 1.55 8.35 -10.34
CA ARG A 82 2.85 8.98 -10.66
C ARG A 82 4.03 8.02 -10.58
N ILE A 83 3.96 7.02 -9.71
CA ILE A 83 5.06 6.06 -9.49
C ILE A 83 4.78 4.68 -10.08
N ASN A 84 3.61 4.45 -10.67
CA ASN A 84 3.11 3.13 -11.07
C ASN A 84 4.14 2.34 -11.90
N GLU A 85 4.73 2.98 -12.92
CA GLU A 85 5.75 2.38 -13.78
C GLU A 85 7.09 2.11 -13.10
N LYS A 86 7.35 2.66 -11.91
CA LYS A 86 8.59 2.46 -11.14
C LYS A 86 8.47 1.34 -10.11
N LEU A 87 7.24 0.93 -9.78
CA LEU A 87 6.97 -0.11 -8.80
C LEU A 87 7.34 -1.51 -9.32
N PRO A 88 7.64 -2.47 -8.43
CA PRO A 88 7.95 -3.86 -8.82
C PRO A 88 6.70 -4.65 -9.23
N ILE A 89 5.52 -4.20 -8.77
CA ILE A 89 4.20 -4.54 -9.28
C ILE A 89 3.54 -3.25 -9.77
N TYR A 90 2.89 -3.26 -10.93
CA TYR A 90 2.23 -2.08 -11.49
C TYR A 90 0.83 -2.42 -11.96
N PHE A 91 -0.03 -1.41 -12.05
CA PHE A 91 -1.37 -1.56 -12.59
C PHE A 91 -1.39 -1.20 -14.07
N ASP A 92 -1.96 -2.07 -14.90
CA ASP A 92 -2.15 -1.76 -16.31
C ASP A 92 -3.25 -0.68 -16.46
N PRO A 93 -2.97 0.49 -17.08
CA PRO A 93 -3.94 1.58 -17.18
C PRO A 93 -5.19 1.26 -17.99
N LYS A 94 -5.16 0.23 -18.84
CA LYS A 94 -6.28 -0.16 -19.72
C LYS A 94 -7.13 -1.26 -19.10
N THR A 95 -6.48 -2.23 -18.45
CA THR A 95 -7.14 -3.44 -17.94
C THR A 95 -7.28 -3.45 -16.42
N GLU A 96 -6.59 -2.55 -15.72
CA GLU A 96 -6.59 -2.40 -14.26
C GLU A 96 -6.01 -3.58 -13.48
N ASN A 97 -5.52 -4.58 -14.21
CA ASN A 97 -4.86 -5.74 -13.66
C ASN A 97 -3.54 -5.35 -13.01
N MET A 98 -3.20 -6.04 -11.92
CA MET A 98 -1.90 -5.93 -11.29
C MET A 98 -0.92 -6.87 -11.99
N ILE A 99 0.24 -6.35 -12.42
CA ILE A 99 1.26 -7.10 -13.15
C ILE A 99 2.55 -7.10 -12.34
N SER A 100 3.11 -8.29 -12.09
CA SER A 100 4.43 -8.42 -11.47
C SER A 100 5.54 -8.30 -12.50
N LYS A 101 6.50 -7.41 -12.27
CA LYS A 101 7.68 -7.31 -13.15
C LYS A 101 8.63 -8.48 -12.99
N LYS A 102 8.65 -9.11 -11.80
CA LYS A 102 9.54 -10.21 -11.45
C LYS A 102 9.07 -11.50 -12.12
N THR A 103 7.79 -11.85 -11.97
CA THR A 103 7.23 -13.12 -12.46
C THR A 103 6.55 -12.99 -13.82
N LYS A 104 6.21 -11.76 -14.24
CA LYS A 104 5.35 -11.47 -15.42
C LYS A 104 3.90 -11.94 -15.28
N GLU A 105 3.52 -12.41 -14.10
CA GLU A 105 2.15 -12.80 -13.79
C GLU A 105 1.20 -11.59 -13.84
N THR A 106 0.00 -11.85 -14.35
CA THR A 106 -1.09 -10.87 -14.43
C THR A 106 -2.22 -11.31 -13.51
N TYR A 107 -2.42 -10.56 -12.44
CA TYR A 107 -3.47 -10.77 -11.46
C TYR A 107 -4.69 -9.93 -11.81
N LYS A 108 -5.88 -10.53 -11.72
CA LYS A 108 -7.16 -9.91 -12.16
C LYS A 108 -8.24 -9.90 -11.09
N ASP A 109 -8.04 -10.66 -10.01
CA ASP A 109 -9.06 -10.83 -8.98
C ASP A 109 -9.09 -9.60 -8.05
N PRO A 110 -10.26 -9.00 -7.76
CA PRO A 110 -10.37 -7.82 -6.90
C PRO A 110 -9.78 -8.02 -5.49
N ARG A 111 -9.73 -9.27 -5.00
CA ARG A 111 -9.14 -9.65 -3.70
C ARG A 111 -7.61 -9.74 -3.73
N ILE A 112 -6.97 -9.38 -4.84
CA ILE A 112 -5.51 -9.33 -4.95
C ILE A 112 -5.00 -8.04 -4.32
N GLY A 113 -4.18 -8.21 -3.29
CA GLY A 113 -3.44 -7.17 -2.58
C GLY A 113 -1.96 -7.20 -2.88
N GLY A 114 -1.32 -6.04 -2.76
CA GLY A 114 0.11 -5.85 -2.90
C GLY A 114 0.69 -5.09 -1.72
N ILE A 115 1.82 -5.56 -1.21
CA ILE A 115 2.64 -4.85 -0.23
C ILE A 115 4.00 -4.61 -0.86
N VAL A 116 4.33 -3.35 -1.12
CA VAL A 116 5.57 -2.96 -1.79
C VAL A 116 6.47 -2.22 -0.82
N LYS A 117 7.73 -2.65 -0.73
CA LYS A 117 8.78 -1.90 -0.04
C LYS A 117 9.90 -1.56 -1.02
N CYS A 118 10.21 -0.28 -1.17
CA CYS A 118 11.28 0.19 -2.04
C CYS A 118 11.90 1.50 -1.58
N LEU A 119 12.96 1.94 -2.27
CA LEU A 119 13.42 3.33 -2.15
C LEU A 119 12.34 4.26 -2.70
N ASN A 120 12.19 5.42 -2.07
CA ASN A 120 11.23 6.41 -2.48
C ASN A 120 11.61 6.98 -3.87
N PRO A 121 10.75 6.85 -4.90
CA PRO A 121 11.04 7.34 -6.24
C PRO A 121 11.22 8.86 -6.38
N PHE A 122 10.86 9.63 -5.35
CA PHE A 122 11.04 11.08 -5.26
C PHE A 122 12.31 11.48 -4.47
N ASN A 123 12.91 10.55 -3.73
CA ASN A 123 14.15 10.72 -2.98
C ASN A 123 14.75 9.36 -2.61
N GLU A 124 15.81 8.94 -3.31
CA GLU A 124 16.42 7.61 -3.15
C GLU A 124 17.05 7.37 -1.76
N ASN A 125 17.23 8.42 -0.95
CA ASN A 125 17.70 8.32 0.44
C ASN A 125 16.58 8.03 1.45
N LYS A 126 15.33 7.88 0.99
CA LYS A 126 14.15 7.59 1.81
C LYS A 126 13.47 6.33 1.34
N GLU A 127 12.61 5.76 2.18
CA GLU A 127 11.86 4.55 1.83
C GLU A 127 10.37 4.84 1.57
N LEU A 128 9.79 3.98 0.73
CA LEU A 128 8.37 3.89 0.44
C LEU A 128 7.86 2.52 0.88
N LEU A 129 6.74 2.52 1.61
CA LEU A 129 5.90 1.36 1.84
C LEU A 129 4.53 1.64 1.20
N LEU A 130 4.11 0.78 0.27
CA LEU A 130 2.83 0.93 -0.42
C LEU A 130 1.95 -0.29 -0.14
N PHE A 131 0.71 -0.04 0.25
CA PHE A 131 -0.36 -1.02 0.33
C PHE A 131 -1.37 -0.75 -0.77
N CYS A 132 -1.48 -1.66 -1.72
CA CYS A 132 -2.35 -1.50 -2.88
C CYS A 132 -3.21 -2.74 -3.10
N GLY A 133 -4.24 -2.61 -3.92
CA GLY A 133 -5.11 -3.71 -4.31
C GLY A 133 -5.75 -3.43 -5.67
N ILE A 134 -6.13 -4.47 -6.39
CA ILE A 134 -6.94 -4.30 -7.61
C ILE A 134 -8.27 -3.67 -7.23
N GLY A 135 -8.95 -4.23 -6.23
CA GLY A 135 -10.10 -3.62 -5.57
C GLY A 135 -9.83 -3.29 -4.11
N MET A 136 -10.85 -2.75 -3.44
CA MET A 136 -10.81 -2.43 -2.01
C MET A 136 -10.51 -3.67 -1.14
N SER A 137 -11.08 -4.82 -1.52
CA SER A 137 -10.84 -6.11 -0.86
C SER A 137 -9.39 -6.61 -1.04
N GLY A 138 -8.69 -6.15 -2.08
CA GLY A 138 -7.26 -6.33 -2.24
C GLY A 138 -6.45 -5.59 -1.17
N VAL A 139 -6.83 -4.34 -0.86
CA VAL A 139 -6.19 -3.59 0.25
C VAL A 139 -6.46 -4.27 1.59
N GLN A 140 -7.66 -4.80 1.82
CA GLN A 140 -7.96 -5.64 2.99
C GLN A 140 -7.05 -6.87 3.06
N SER A 141 -6.85 -7.55 1.94
CA SER A 141 -5.95 -8.71 1.88
C SER A 141 -4.51 -8.33 2.24
N ALA A 142 -4.03 -7.18 1.75
CA ALA A 142 -2.73 -6.64 2.12
C ALA A 142 -2.65 -6.28 3.62
N ALA A 143 -3.72 -5.74 4.20
CA ALA A 143 -3.80 -5.43 5.63
C ALA A 143 -3.73 -6.69 6.49
N ILE A 144 -4.47 -7.74 6.14
CA ILE A 144 -4.45 -9.02 6.86
C ILE A 144 -3.07 -9.66 6.78
N ALA A 145 -2.47 -9.70 5.59
CA ALA A 145 -1.11 -10.19 5.40
C ALA A 145 -0.11 -9.42 6.28
N PHE A 146 -0.17 -8.08 6.26
CA PHE A 146 0.75 -7.24 7.01
C PHE A 146 0.63 -7.38 8.52
N THR A 147 -0.59 -7.51 9.03
CA THR A 147 -0.86 -7.53 10.46
C THR A 147 -0.76 -8.91 11.09
N LYS A 148 -1.03 -9.99 10.34
CA LYS A 148 -1.00 -11.38 10.83
C LYS A 148 0.21 -12.19 10.36
N HIS A 149 0.82 -11.85 9.23
CA HIS A 149 1.88 -12.64 8.57
C HIS A 149 3.16 -11.81 8.32
N MET A 150 3.51 -10.95 9.30
CA MET A 150 4.65 -10.03 9.15
C MET A 150 5.98 -10.77 8.90
N ASP A 151 6.23 -11.89 9.57
CA ASP A 151 7.45 -12.66 9.40
C ASP A 151 7.60 -13.17 7.96
N GLU A 152 6.52 -13.75 7.41
CA GLU A 152 6.49 -14.21 6.03
C GLU A 152 6.76 -13.05 5.06
N ILE A 153 6.16 -11.87 5.28
CA ILE A 153 6.43 -10.67 4.46
C ILE A 153 7.91 -10.29 4.49
N LEU A 154 8.51 -10.26 5.69
CA LEU A 154 9.90 -9.88 5.89
C LEU A 154 10.86 -10.87 5.20
N GLU A 155 10.57 -12.17 5.20
CA GLU A 155 11.35 -13.19 4.49
C GLU A 155 11.42 -12.92 2.97
N GLY A 156 10.35 -12.42 2.38
CA GLY A 156 10.33 -12.08 0.95
C GLY A 156 10.97 -10.72 0.64
N PHE A 157 11.11 -9.84 1.64
CA PHE A 157 11.79 -8.56 1.47
C PHE A 157 13.30 -8.72 1.59
N LYS A 158 13.98 -8.79 0.44
CA LYS A 158 15.44 -8.79 0.41
C LYS A 158 15.98 -7.41 0.79
N ALA A 159 16.99 -7.38 1.66
CA ALA A 159 17.69 -6.16 2.03
C ALA A 159 18.16 -5.39 0.78
N ASN A 160 17.89 -4.07 0.75
CA ASN A 160 18.32 -3.13 -0.28
C ASN A 160 17.74 -3.34 -1.70
N LYS A 161 16.62 -4.07 -1.86
CA LYS A 161 15.92 -4.19 -3.16
C LYS A 161 14.46 -3.78 -3.07
N CYS A 162 14.02 -3.04 -4.09
CA CYS A 162 12.61 -2.83 -4.42
C CYS A 162 11.90 -4.18 -4.54
N SER A 163 10.98 -4.48 -3.63
CA SER A 163 10.34 -5.79 -3.47
C SER A 163 8.84 -5.64 -3.30
N ALA A 164 8.07 -6.58 -3.83
CA ALA A 164 6.64 -6.72 -3.59
C ALA A 164 6.34 -8.08 -2.98
N ARG A 165 5.27 -8.14 -2.18
CA ARG A 165 4.53 -9.35 -1.88
C ARG A 165 3.14 -9.21 -2.47
N VAL A 166 2.70 -10.22 -3.20
CA VAL A 166 1.35 -10.28 -3.76
C VAL A 166 0.57 -11.33 -2.99
N VAL A 167 -0.61 -10.95 -2.53
CA VAL A 167 -1.48 -11.82 -1.72
C VAL A 167 -2.87 -11.88 -2.31
N LYS A 168 -3.54 -13.01 -2.13
CA LYS A 168 -4.98 -13.15 -2.39
C LYS A 168 -5.72 -13.40 -1.09
N GLY A 169 -6.76 -12.62 -0.84
CA GLY A 169 -7.67 -12.86 0.28
C GLY A 169 -8.71 -13.94 -0.01
N PHE A 170 -9.03 -14.70 1.03
CA PHE A 170 -10.07 -15.72 1.03
C PHE A 170 -11.02 -15.46 2.19
N ASP A 171 -12.26 -15.89 1.97
CA ASP A 171 -13.31 -15.98 2.97
C ASP A 171 -13.44 -17.48 3.24
N ALA A 172 -12.83 -17.94 4.34
CA ALA A 172 -12.71 -19.35 4.65
C ALA A 172 -13.92 -19.87 5.43
N ASP A 173 -14.59 -19.01 6.20
CA ASP A 173 -15.79 -19.36 6.97
C ASP A 173 -17.14 -19.03 6.27
N GLY A 174 -17.10 -18.28 5.17
CA GLY A 174 -18.23 -18.03 4.28
C GLY A 174 -19.10 -16.84 4.69
N ASP A 175 -18.62 -15.95 5.56
CA ASP A 175 -19.39 -14.79 6.05
C ASP A 175 -19.30 -13.53 5.14
N ASN A 176 -18.58 -13.64 4.01
CA ASN A 176 -18.23 -12.57 3.06
C ASN A 176 -17.16 -11.59 3.56
N VAL A 177 -16.47 -11.90 4.66
CA VAL A 177 -15.31 -11.15 5.15
C VAL A 177 -14.05 -11.91 4.78
N ILE A 178 -13.00 -11.18 4.39
CA ILE A 178 -11.69 -11.79 4.19
C ILE A 178 -11.11 -12.10 5.57
N ASP A 179 -10.89 -13.38 5.86
CA ASP A 179 -10.38 -13.86 7.15
C ASP A 179 -8.93 -14.39 7.06
N SER A 180 -8.52 -14.74 5.83
CA SER A 180 -7.29 -15.45 5.52
C SER A 180 -6.68 -14.98 4.19
N VAL A 181 -5.38 -15.20 4.03
CA VAL A 181 -4.63 -14.78 2.84
C VAL A 181 -3.68 -15.88 2.38
N LYS A 182 -3.42 -15.92 1.08
CA LYS A 182 -2.36 -16.74 0.47
C LYS A 182 -1.36 -15.85 -0.25
N PHE A 183 -0.08 -16.05 0.00
CA PHE A 183 0.99 -15.43 -0.78
C PHE A 183 1.10 -16.08 -2.16
N LEU A 184 1.18 -15.23 -3.18
CA LEU A 184 1.38 -15.61 -4.58
C LEU A 184 2.80 -15.29 -5.05
N GLU A 185 3.43 -14.28 -4.42
CA GLU A 185 4.82 -13.85 -4.63
C GLU A 185 5.42 -13.30 -3.33
#